data_AF-A0A945SMM0-F1
#
_entry.id   AF-A0A945SMM0-F1
#
_cell.length_a   1.000
_cell.length_b   1.000
_cell.length_c   1.000
_cell.angle_alpha   90.00
_cell.angle_beta   90.00
_cell.angle_gamma   90.00
#
_symmetry.space_group_name_H-M   'P 1'
#
loop_
_entity.id
_entity.type
_entity.pdbx_description
1 polymer ?
#
loop_
_entity_poly.entity_id
_entity_poly.type
_entity_poly.pdbx_seq_one_letter_code
_entity_poly.pdbx_strand_id
1 'polypeptide(L)' 'MEKDIEGNSHWFDITEGHWVQGLIAQHSEESRVYVVTIQPEVESAIHQRWPRILAG' A
#
# COMPACT_ATOMS: atom_id res chain seq x y z
N MET A 1 -10.40 -3.45 -0.05
CA MET A 1 -9.43 -3.47 1.06
C MET A 1 -9.20 -4.92 1.44
N GLU A 2 -7.94 -5.34 1.55
CA GLU A 2 -7.62 -6.70 1.99
C GLU A 2 -8.15 -6.88 3.41
N LYS A 3 -8.85 -7.99 3.65
CA LYS A 3 -9.35 -8.32 4.98
C LYS A 3 -8.26 -9.06 5.74
N ASP A 4 -8.25 -8.92 7.07
CA ASP A 4 -7.41 -9.79 7.88
C ASP A 4 -7.90 -11.25 7.81
N ILE A 5 -7.18 -12.15 8.47
CA ILE A 5 -7.52 -13.58 8.52
C ILE A 5 -8.89 -13.86 9.16
N GLU A 6 -9.44 -12.92 9.93
CA GLU A 6 -10.74 -13.00 10.58
C GLU A 6 -11.85 -12.30 9.77
N GLY A 7 -11.51 -11.67 8.64
CA GLY A 7 -12.46 -11.00 7.76
C GLY A 7 -12.74 -9.53 8.10
N ASN A 8 -12.01 -8.95 9.06
CA ASN A 8 -12.15 -7.56 9.46
C ASN A 8 -11.40 -6.61 8.50
N SER A 9 -11.90 -5.37 8.41
CA SER A 9 -11.25 -4.31 7.65
C SER A 9 -10.52 -3.36 8.59
N HIS A 10 -9.26 -3.08 8.27
CA HIS A 10 -8.43 -2.13 9.01
C HIS A 10 -8.19 -0.87 8.20
N TRP A 11 -8.22 0.27 8.88
CA TRP A 11 -7.91 1.58 8.31
C TRP A 11 -6.70 2.14 9.03
N PHE A 12 -5.78 2.73 8.27
CA PHE A 12 -4.54 3.30 8.78
C PHE A 12 -4.40 4.71 8.24
N ASP A 13 -4.13 5.66 9.14
CA ASP A 13 -3.81 7.02 8.76
C ASP A 13 -2.36 7.11 8.29
N ILE A 14 -2.11 7.95 7.29
CA ILE A 14 -0.75 8.29 6.85
C ILE A 14 -0.31 9.50 7.65
N THR A 15 0.86 9.39 8.28
CA THR A 15 1.48 10.51 9.00
C THR A 15 1.73 11.68 8.05
N GLU A 16 1.51 12.90 8.53
CA GLU A 16 1.80 14.11 7.75
C GLU A 16 3.27 14.11 7.26
N GLY A 17 3.51 14.67 6.06
CA GLY A 17 4.82 14.61 5.40
C GLY A 17 5.17 13.24 4.80
N HIS A 18 4.30 12.24 4.90
CA HIS A 18 4.48 10.93 4.28
C HIS A 18 3.45 10.68 3.18
N TRP A 19 3.78 9.79 2.23
CA TRP A 19 2.88 9.42 1.13
C TRP A 19 3.12 8.00 0.63
N VAL A 20 2.09 7.44 -0.02
CA VAL A 20 2.17 6.13 -0.69
C VAL A 20 2.97 6.26 -1.98
N GLN A 21 3.93 5.35 -2.19
CA GLN A 21 4.64 5.28 -3.46
C GLN A 21 3.75 4.69 -4.56
N GLY A 22 3.57 5.45 -5.63
CA GLY A 22 2.91 5.00 -6.86
C GLY A 22 3.88 4.75 -8.01
N LEU A 23 3.48 3.89 -8.96
CA LEU A 23 4.06 3.76 -10.28
C LEU A 23 2.99 4.08 -11.32
N ILE A 24 3.28 4.98 -12.26
CA ILE A 24 2.40 5.29 -13.38
C ILE A 24 2.92 4.55 -14.61
N ALA A 25 2.08 3.70 -15.19
CA ALA A 25 2.34 3.08 -16.48
C ALA A 25 1.37 3.63 -17.51
N GLN A 26 1.91 4.09 -18.64
CA GLN A 26 1.12 4.56 -19.78
C GLN A 26 1.25 3.55 -20.92
N HIS A 27 0.12 3.16 -21.49
CA HIS A 27 0.08 2.31 -22.67
C HIS A 27 -1.00 2.80 -23.63
N SER A 28 -0.57 3.35 -24.77
CA SER A 28 -1.47 4.04 -25.70
C SER A 28 -2.26 5.14 -24.97
N GLU A 29 -3.59 5.11 -25.03
CA GLU A 29 -4.49 6.04 -24.33
C GLU A 29 -4.83 5.61 -22.90
N GLU A 30 -4.32 4.46 -22.42
CA GLU A 30 -4.54 4.01 -21.06
C GLU A 30 -3.45 4.48 -20.10
N SER A 31 -3.86 5.03 -18.96
CA SER A 31 -2.98 5.28 -17.81
C SER A 31 -3.39 4.40 -16.65
N ARG A 32 -2.42 3.67 -16.08
CA ARG A 32 -2.62 2.80 -14.92
C ARG A 32 -1.73 3.27 -13.79
N VAL A 33 -2.32 3.42 -12.61
CA VAL A 33 -1.60 3.74 -11.37
C VAL A 33 -1.52 2.47 -10.52
N TYR A 34 -0.31 2.08 -10.17
CA TYR A 34 -0.03 0.96 -9.29
C TYR A 34 0.49 1.46 -7.96
N VAL A 35 0.07 0.81 -6.87
CA VAL A 35 0.65 1.02 -5.55
C VAL A 35 1.83 0.07 -5.39
N VAL A 36 3.00 0.62 -5.05
CA VAL A 36 4.18 -0.20 -4.74
C VAL A 36 3.98 -0.83 -3.37
N THR A 37 4.16 -2.16 -3.28
CA THR A 37 4.01 -2.90 -2.03
C THR A 37 5.32 -3.50 -1.57
N ILE A 38 5.52 -3.60 -0.25
CA ILE A 38 6.63 -4.29 0.41
C ILE A 38 6.10 -5.42 1.28
N GLN A 39 6.96 -6.39 1.59
CA GLN A 39 6.69 -7.35 2.65
C GLN A 39 6.97 -6.67 4.00
N PRO A 40 6.03 -6.70 4.96
CA PRO A 40 6.28 -6.15 6.29
C PRO A 40 7.32 -7.00 7.03
N GLU A 41 8.19 -6.35 7.81
CA GLU A 41 9.23 -7.03 8.59
C GLU A 41 8.70 -7.63 9.90
N VAL A 42 7.53 -7.17 10.36
CA VAL A 42 6.93 -7.65 11.61
C VAL A 42 6.17 -8.95 11.37
N GLU A 43 6.52 -10.02 12.09
CA GLU A 43 5.86 -11.33 11.97
C GLU A 43 4.37 -11.26 12.34
N SER A 44 3.99 -10.32 13.21
CA SER A 44 2.60 -10.06 13.60
C SER A 44 1.85 -9.14 12.62
N ALA A 45 2.37 -8.93 11.41
CA ALA A 45 1.72 -8.09 10.42
C ALA A 45 0.34 -8.66 10.04
N ILE A 46 -0.67 -7.79 10.01
CA ILE A 46 -2.06 -8.16 9.70
C ILE A 46 -2.20 -8.65 8.24
N HIS A 47 -1.36 -8.12 7.34
CA HIS A 47 -1.35 -8.46 5.92
C HIS A 47 0.06 -8.82 5.44
N GLN A 48 0.16 -9.66 4.42
CA GLN A 48 1.44 -10.08 3.84
C GLN A 48 2.12 -9.00 2.99
N ARG A 49 1.38 -7.98 2.58
CA ARG A 49 1.89 -6.87 1.77
C ARG A 49 1.38 -5.55 2.28
N TRP A 50 2.28 -4.59 2.40
CA TRP A 50 1.97 -3.23 2.86
C TRP A 50 2.31 -2.23 1.75
N PRO A 51 1.54 -1.14 1.59
CA PRO A 51 1.94 -0.06 0.70
C PRO A 51 3.28 0.52 1.17
N ARG A 52 4.19 0.79 0.23
CA ARG A 52 5.44 1.47 0.57
C ARG A 52 5.16 2.93 0.85
N ILE A 53 5.51 3.36 2.07
CA ILE A 53 5.40 4.75 2.50
C ILE A 53 6.77 5.42 2.35
N LEU A 54 6.78 6.64 1.81
CA LEU A 54 7.95 7.51 1.70
C LEU A 54 7.73 8.77 2.56
N ALA A 55 8.81 9.46 2.90
CA ALA A 55 8.81 10.70 3.67
C ALA A 55 9.53 11.81 2.89
N GLY A 56 9.15 13.07 3.14
CA GLY A 56 9.72 14.28 2.51
C GLY A 56 9.95 15.42 3.45
#